data_AF-K7EWI0-F1
#
_entry.id   AF-K7EWI0-F1
#
_cell.length_a   1.000
_cell.length_b   1.000
_cell.length_c   1.000
_cell.angle_alpha   90.00
_cell.angle_beta   90.00
_cell.angle_gamma   90.00
#
_symmetry.space_group_name_H-M   'P 1'
#
loop_
_entity.id
_entity.type
_entity.pdbx_description
1 polymer ?
#
loop_
_entity_poly.entity_id
_entity_poly.type
_entity_poly.pdbx_seq_one_letter_code
_entity_poly.pdbx_strand_id
1 'polypeptide(L)'
;MNENGQRLLELCAFYNLCITNSYFQTKPQHKVSWRHPRSKHWHQLDLILVRRSAINCVLHVRSYHSADCDTDHSLVCCKIRLNPKRFYRSRKQGNPRIDVSKMSQPDLTQKFAEALEKELDATQTGDSAMGKWETLRNIMHCTALATFGKRTTKTHDWFEAKSSVMIPVIEAKRAALAEYKRSPSQRNLQILRATRSKAQQVARHCANEYWQQLSNDIQKAAISGNTRGMYDGIKKALGPTKSKTAPLKSSTGEIISDKQQQLGRWVEHYSDLYS
;
A
#
# COMPACT_ATOMS: atom_id res chain seq x y z
N MET A 1 33.18 -23.63 2.32
CA MET A 1 32.54 -22.36 2.72
C MET A 1 33.43 -21.22 2.24
N ASN A 2 32.89 -20.15 1.65
CA ASN A 2 33.71 -19.01 1.17
C ASN A 2 33.81 -17.92 2.25
N GLU A 3 34.72 -16.95 2.07
CA GLU A 3 34.97 -15.87 3.03
C GLU A 3 33.71 -15.04 3.33
N ASN A 4 32.92 -14.71 2.31
CA ASN A 4 31.66 -13.97 2.48
C ASN A 4 30.65 -14.76 3.33
N GLY A 5 30.56 -16.08 3.15
CA GLY A 5 29.72 -16.95 3.96
C GLY A 5 30.16 -16.99 5.41
N GLN A 6 31.48 -17.02 5.65
CA GLN A 6 32.04 -16.97 7.00
C GLN A 6 31.70 -15.63 7.70
N ARG A 7 31.93 -14.49 7.03
CA ARG A 7 31.57 -13.16 7.54
C ARG A 7 30.08 -13.03 7.87
N LEU A 8 29.21 -13.63 7.05
CA LEU A 8 27.77 -13.66 7.31
C LEU A 8 27.42 -14.46 8.57
N LEU A 9 28.08 -15.61 8.78
CA LEU A 9 27.87 -16.42 9.98
C LEU A 9 28.37 -15.72 11.24
N GLU A 10 29.51 -15.03 11.16
CA GLU A 10 30.04 -14.20 12.25
C GLU A 10 29.08 -13.06 12.60
N LEU A 11 28.54 -12.36 11.59
CA LEU A 11 27.50 -11.35 11.78
C LEU A 11 26.27 -11.93 12.48
N CYS A 12 25.83 -13.12 12.05
CA CYS A 12 24.67 -13.79 12.65
C CYS A 12 24.93 -14.20 14.10
N ALA A 13 26.14 -14.68 14.40
CA ALA A 13 26.54 -15.04 15.75
C ALA A 13 26.60 -13.81 16.67
N PHE A 14 27.24 -12.73 16.21
CA PHE A 14 27.43 -11.49 16.98
C PHE A 14 26.09 -10.82 17.31
N TYR A 15 25.18 -10.71 16.34
CA TYR A 15 23.88 -10.05 16.53
C TYR A 15 22.74 -10.99 16.92
N ASN A 16 23.04 -12.25 17.23
CA ASN A 16 22.06 -13.29 17.56
C ASN A 16 20.93 -13.38 16.50
N LEU A 17 21.33 -13.47 15.23
CA LEU A 17 20.44 -13.61 14.07
C LEU A 17 20.39 -15.08 13.61
N CYS A 18 19.34 -15.40 12.86
CA CYS A 18 19.10 -16.70 12.26
C CYS A 18 18.86 -16.54 10.76
N ILE A 19 19.52 -17.38 9.96
CA ILE A 19 19.31 -17.47 8.51
C ILE A 19 18.07 -18.32 8.25
N THR A 20 16.90 -17.71 8.18
CA THR A 20 15.61 -18.43 8.16
C THR A 20 15.45 -19.39 6.98
N ASN A 21 16.13 -19.14 5.86
CA ASN A 21 16.09 -19.99 4.67
C ASN A 21 16.58 -21.44 4.94
N SER A 22 17.40 -21.67 5.98
CA SER A 22 17.90 -23.00 6.33
C SER A 22 17.06 -23.74 7.38
N TYR A 23 16.08 -23.09 8.01
CA TYR A 23 15.33 -23.66 9.14
C TYR A 23 14.17 -24.55 8.71
N PHE A 24 13.65 -24.37 7.50
CA PHE A 24 12.47 -25.09 7.01
C PHE A 24 12.87 -26.22 6.06
N GLN A 25 12.24 -27.38 6.24
CA GLN A 25 12.33 -28.47 5.28
C GLN A 25 11.48 -28.16 4.06
N THR A 26 12.12 -27.69 3.00
CA THR A 26 11.48 -27.38 1.71
C THR A 26 12.20 -28.10 0.58
N LYS A 27 11.51 -28.27 -0.55
CA LYS A 27 12.13 -28.78 -1.79
C LYS A 27 13.36 -27.94 -2.15
N PRO A 28 14.43 -28.53 -2.72
CA PRO A 28 15.67 -27.80 -3.07
C PRO A 28 15.43 -26.55 -3.93
N GLN A 29 14.50 -26.61 -4.88
CA GLN A 29 14.08 -25.47 -5.70
C GLN A 29 13.59 -24.25 -4.88
N HIS A 30 13.05 -24.47 -3.69
CA HIS A 30 12.55 -23.39 -2.83
C HIS A 30 13.64 -22.73 -1.98
N LYS A 31 14.88 -23.23 -2.01
CA LYS A 31 16.00 -22.71 -1.22
C LYS A 31 16.93 -21.79 -2.03
N VAL A 32 16.86 -21.88 -3.36
CA VAL A 32 17.74 -21.17 -4.29
C VAL A 32 17.03 -19.99 -4.94
N SER A 33 17.75 -18.89 -5.15
CA SER A 33 17.15 -17.62 -5.60
C SER A 33 17.75 -17.11 -6.91
N TRP A 34 18.97 -17.51 -7.27
CA TRP A 34 19.63 -17.01 -8.47
C TRP A 34 20.09 -18.15 -9.37
N ARG A 35 19.96 -17.98 -10.69
CA ARG A 35 20.42 -18.99 -11.67
C ARG A 35 21.57 -18.44 -12.49
N HIS A 36 22.73 -19.10 -12.40
CA HIS A 36 23.90 -18.68 -13.15
C HIS A 36 23.62 -18.74 -14.68
N PRO A 37 23.85 -17.66 -15.45
CA PRO A 37 23.42 -17.57 -16.85
C PRO A 37 24.01 -18.62 -17.79
N ARG A 38 25.27 -19.04 -17.56
CA ARG A 38 25.99 -19.99 -18.43
C ARG A 38 25.79 -21.44 -17.98
N SER A 39 26.24 -21.77 -16.77
CA SER A 39 26.13 -23.13 -16.19
C SER A 39 24.70 -23.57 -15.86
N LYS A 40 23.74 -22.64 -15.85
CA LYS A 40 22.33 -22.90 -15.50
C LYS A 40 22.10 -23.49 -14.09
N HIS A 41 23.14 -23.47 -13.26
CA HIS A 41 23.09 -23.92 -11.87
C HIS A 41 22.41 -22.88 -10.99
N TRP A 42 21.67 -23.34 -9.99
CA TRP A 42 20.96 -22.48 -9.05
C TRP A 42 21.77 -22.29 -7.77
N HIS A 43 21.85 -21.05 -7.30
CA HIS A 43 22.53 -20.67 -6.08
C HIS A 43 21.57 -19.95 -5.13
N GLN A 44 21.84 -20.09 -3.83
CA GLN A 44 21.16 -19.33 -2.78
C GLN A 44 21.98 -18.07 -2.49
N LEU A 45 21.54 -16.92 -3.01
CA LEU A 45 22.21 -15.64 -2.79
C LEU A 45 21.38 -14.69 -1.93
N ASP A 46 20.05 -14.83 -1.98
CA ASP A 46 19.12 -13.95 -1.27
C ASP A 46 18.66 -14.62 0.03
N LEU A 47 18.99 -14.00 1.16
CA LEU A 47 18.77 -14.54 2.50
C LEU A 47 17.89 -13.61 3.34
N ILE A 48 17.04 -14.21 4.16
CA ILE A 48 16.19 -13.50 5.12
C ILE A 48 16.73 -13.78 6.52
N LEU A 49 17.24 -12.74 7.16
CA LEU A 49 17.75 -12.79 8.52
C LEU A 49 16.69 -12.30 9.50
N VAL A 50 16.52 -13.02 10.61
CA VAL A 50 15.66 -12.61 11.71
C VAL A 50 16.41 -12.71 13.03
N ARG A 51 16.03 -11.92 14.04
CA ARG A 51 16.54 -12.13 15.40
C ARG A 51 16.15 -13.52 15.89
N ARG A 52 17.05 -14.20 16.59
CA ARG A 52 16.81 -15.53 17.14
C ARG A 52 15.60 -15.57 18.07
N SER A 53 15.40 -14.52 18.87
CA SER A 53 14.22 -14.37 19.74
C SER A 53 12.89 -14.26 18.98
N ALA A 54 12.91 -13.91 17.70
CA ALA A 54 11.74 -13.76 16.85
C ALA A 54 11.54 -14.93 15.87
N ILE A 55 12.36 -15.99 15.94
CA ILE A 55 12.27 -17.13 15.00
C ILE A 55 10.90 -17.82 15.06
N ASN A 56 10.28 -17.87 16.25
CA ASN A 56 8.94 -18.44 16.45
C ASN A 56 7.83 -17.67 15.71
N CYS A 57 8.11 -16.44 15.29
CA CYS A 57 7.21 -15.66 14.44
C CYS A 57 7.36 -16.03 12.96
N VAL A 58 8.41 -16.73 12.54
CA VAL A 58 8.62 -17.11 11.15
C VAL A 58 7.90 -18.43 10.89
N LEU A 59 6.95 -18.42 9.98
CA LEU A 59 6.17 -19.60 9.63
C LEU A 59 6.79 -20.39 8.48
N HIS A 60 7.37 -19.69 7.50
CA HIS A 60 7.93 -20.32 6.31
C HIS A 60 8.78 -19.34 5.50
N VAL A 61 9.84 -19.83 4.87
CA VAL A 61 10.66 -19.04 3.92
C VAL A 61 10.92 -19.86 2.67
N ARG A 62 10.70 -19.27 1.49
CA ARG A 62 10.97 -19.92 0.21
C ARG A 62 11.16 -18.95 -0.95
N SER A 63 11.85 -19.44 -1.98
CA SER A 63 11.92 -18.82 -3.30
C SER A 63 10.74 -19.20 -4.21
N TYR A 64 10.33 -18.26 -5.05
CA TYR A 64 9.26 -18.38 -6.04
C TYR A 64 9.80 -18.15 -7.46
N HIS A 65 10.25 -19.22 -8.13
CA HIS A 65 10.76 -19.18 -9.51
C HIS A 65 9.67 -18.89 -10.57
N SER A 66 8.40 -18.99 -10.20
CA SER A 66 7.28 -18.61 -11.06
C SER A 66 7.01 -17.11 -11.06
N ALA A 67 7.49 -16.37 -10.06
CA ALA A 67 7.29 -14.93 -9.97
C ALA A 67 8.00 -14.21 -11.13
N ASP A 68 7.29 -13.27 -11.75
CA ASP A 68 7.84 -12.40 -12.79
C ASP A 68 8.45 -11.15 -12.15
N CYS A 69 9.73 -11.25 -11.79
CA CYS A 69 10.48 -10.16 -11.16
C CYS A 69 11.34 -9.37 -12.16
N ASP A 70 11.38 -9.80 -13.43
CA ASP A 70 12.18 -9.17 -14.48
C ASP A 70 13.71 -9.12 -14.18
N THR A 71 14.20 -9.96 -13.28
CA THR A 71 15.61 -10.11 -12.91
C THR A 71 16.09 -11.55 -13.09
N ASP A 72 17.40 -11.77 -13.02
CA ASP A 72 18.02 -13.10 -12.92
C ASP A 72 17.90 -13.72 -11.51
N HIS A 73 17.31 -12.97 -10.57
CA HIS A 73 16.90 -13.43 -9.24
C HIS A 73 15.42 -13.80 -9.20
N SER A 74 15.10 -14.71 -8.29
CA SER A 74 13.75 -15.16 -7.96
C SER A 74 13.29 -14.53 -6.66
N LEU A 75 12.00 -14.24 -6.57
CA LEU A 75 11.41 -13.67 -5.36
C LEU A 75 11.60 -14.62 -4.17
N VAL A 76 12.32 -14.18 -3.14
CA VAL A 76 12.36 -14.85 -1.84
C VAL A 76 11.33 -14.21 -0.92
N CYS A 77 10.46 -15.03 -0.33
CA CYS A 77 9.40 -14.54 0.53
C CYS A 77 9.42 -15.27 1.87
N CYS A 78 9.21 -14.50 2.94
CA CYS A 78 9.09 -14.97 4.30
C CYS A 78 7.66 -14.71 4.80
N LYS A 79 6.99 -15.80 5.20
CA LYS A 79 5.70 -15.74 5.87
C LYS A 79 5.96 -15.60 7.37
N ILE A 80 5.51 -14.49 7.94
CA ILE A 80 5.62 -14.20 9.38
C ILE A 80 4.25 -14.13 10.03
N ARG A 81 4.18 -14.58 11.29
CA ARG A 81 3.08 -14.39 12.22
C ARG A 81 3.51 -13.37 13.26
N LEU A 82 3.01 -12.15 13.12
CA LEU A 82 3.19 -11.14 14.14
C LEU A 82 2.08 -11.30 15.17
N ASN A 83 2.46 -11.46 16.44
CA ASN A 83 1.56 -11.42 17.59
C ASN A 83 1.77 -10.09 18.33
N PRO A 84 1.03 -9.03 17.95
CA PRO A 84 1.15 -7.74 18.61
C PRO A 84 0.56 -7.84 20.01
N LYS A 85 1.33 -7.42 21.02
CA LYS A 85 0.91 -7.47 22.44
C LYS A 85 -0.38 -6.69 22.72
N ARG A 86 -0.68 -5.67 21.90
CA ARG A 86 -1.94 -4.93 21.91
C ARG A 86 -2.00 -4.10 20.64
N PHE A 87 -2.88 -4.43 19.71
CA PHE A 87 -3.39 -3.36 18.84
C PHE A 87 -4.43 -2.63 19.68
N TYR A 88 -4.12 -1.43 20.16
CA TYR A 88 -5.21 -0.47 20.31
C TYR A 88 -5.80 -0.35 18.91
N ARG A 89 -7.01 -0.90 18.69
CA ARG A 89 -7.74 -0.61 17.45
C ARG A 89 -7.91 0.90 17.44
N SER A 90 -7.03 1.60 16.73
CA SER A 90 -7.14 3.03 16.54
C SER A 90 -8.35 3.25 15.66
N ARG A 91 -9.49 3.49 16.33
CA ARG A 91 -10.84 3.69 15.79
C ARG A 91 -11.58 2.40 15.39
N LYS A 92 -12.83 2.32 15.84
CA LYS A 92 -13.85 1.48 15.17
C LYS A 92 -13.83 1.85 13.68
N GLN A 93 -13.96 0.85 12.81
CA GLN A 93 -14.09 1.09 11.38
C GLN A 93 -15.25 2.10 11.21
N GLY A 94 -14.90 3.32 10.78
CA GLY A 94 -15.91 4.37 10.64
C GLY A 94 -16.98 3.89 9.67
N ASN A 95 -18.22 4.31 9.90
CA ASN A 95 -19.30 3.99 8.97
C ASN A 95 -18.90 4.40 7.56
N PRO A 96 -19.13 3.54 6.55
CA PRO A 96 -18.77 3.84 5.18
C PRO A 96 -19.41 5.16 4.77
N ARG A 97 -18.59 6.12 4.33
CA ARG A 97 -19.08 7.42 3.89
C ARG A 97 -19.63 7.30 2.47
N ILE A 98 -20.76 7.93 2.20
CA ILE A 98 -21.33 8.04 0.85
C ILE A 98 -20.36 8.85 -0.02
N ASP A 99 -20.20 8.45 -1.29
CA ASP A 99 -19.38 9.19 -2.25
C ASP A 99 -20.12 10.43 -2.80
N VAL A 100 -20.15 11.49 -2.00
CA VAL A 100 -20.81 12.76 -2.37
C VAL A 100 -20.23 13.43 -3.62
N SER A 101 -19.04 13.05 -4.07
CA SER A 101 -18.45 13.60 -5.31
C SER A 101 -19.28 13.27 -6.55
N LYS A 102 -20.06 12.18 -6.49
CA LYS A 102 -20.95 11.76 -7.58
C LYS A 102 -22.22 12.58 -7.70
N MET A 103 -22.54 13.42 -6.71
CA MET A 103 -23.67 14.36 -6.80
C MET A 103 -23.45 15.44 -7.87
N SER A 104 -22.21 15.66 -8.32
CA SER A 104 -21.94 16.53 -9.46
C SER A 104 -22.37 15.91 -10.80
N GLN A 105 -22.76 14.62 -10.82
CA GLN A 105 -23.29 13.97 -12.01
C GLN A 105 -24.82 14.10 -12.06
N PRO A 106 -25.40 14.73 -13.09
CA PRO A 106 -26.84 14.95 -13.18
C PRO A 106 -27.64 13.64 -13.17
N ASP A 107 -27.20 12.65 -13.96
CA ASP A 107 -27.91 11.36 -14.11
C ASP A 107 -28.04 10.59 -12.78
N LEU A 108 -26.98 10.61 -11.95
CA LEU A 108 -27.00 9.94 -10.65
C LEU A 108 -27.85 10.69 -9.64
N THR A 109 -27.89 12.01 -9.74
CA THR A 109 -28.71 12.86 -8.88
C THR A 109 -30.19 12.66 -9.17
N GLN A 110 -30.57 12.57 -10.45
CA GLN A 110 -31.92 12.25 -10.86
C GLN A 110 -32.33 10.84 -10.41
N LYS A 111 -31.49 9.82 -10.66
CA LYS A 111 -31.74 8.44 -10.19
C LYS A 111 -31.90 8.36 -8.67
N PHE A 112 -31.16 9.17 -7.91
CA PHE A 112 -31.30 9.24 -6.47
C PHE A 112 -32.66 9.83 -6.07
N ALA A 113 -33.10 10.91 -6.71
CA ALA A 113 -34.40 11.53 -6.43
C ALA A 113 -35.56 10.55 -6.69
N GLU A 114 -35.58 9.92 -7.86
CA GLU A 114 -36.62 8.93 -8.24
C GLU A 114 -36.64 7.73 -7.29
N ALA A 115 -35.47 7.20 -6.93
CA ALA A 115 -35.38 6.08 -6.00
C ALA A 115 -35.76 6.48 -4.56
N LEU A 116 -35.48 7.72 -4.16
CA LEU A 116 -35.82 8.21 -2.82
C LEU A 116 -37.33 8.38 -2.68
N GLU A 117 -37.97 8.98 -3.67
CA GLU A 117 -39.43 9.19 -3.70
C GLU A 117 -40.16 7.84 -3.66
N LYS A 118 -39.75 6.89 -4.50
CA LYS A 118 -40.32 5.54 -4.52
C LYS A 118 -40.21 4.81 -3.18
N GLU A 119 -39.05 4.86 -2.53
CA GLU A 119 -38.84 4.17 -1.24
C GLU A 119 -39.59 4.88 -0.09
N LEU A 120 -39.78 6.19 -0.18
CA LEU A 120 -40.53 6.96 0.80
C LEU A 120 -42.04 6.66 0.70
N ASP A 121 -42.58 6.54 -0.51
CA ASP A 121 -43.98 6.17 -0.75
C ASP A 121 -44.29 4.73 -0.32
N ALA A 122 -43.31 3.82 -0.48
CA ALA A 122 -43.47 2.42 -0.13
C ALA A 122 -43.39 2.15 1.40
N THR A 123 -42.83 3.07 2.18
CA THR A 123 -42.53 2.83 3.60
C THR A 123 -43.49 3.57 4.53
N GLN A 124 -44.26 2.82 5.33
CA GLN A 124 -45.09 3.40 6.38
C GLN A 124 -44.22 3.96 7.53
N THR A 125 -44.54 5.18 7.96
CA THR A 125 -43.81 5.86 9.03
C THR A 125 -44.30 5.39 10.40
N GLY A 126 -43.39 5.17 11.36
CA GLY A 126 -43.78 4.82 12.73
C GLY A 126 -44.57 5.94 13.42
N ASP A 127 -45.43 5.59 14.38
CA ASP A 127 -46.33 6.57 15.03
C ASP A 127 -45.60 7.64 15.85
N SER A 128 -44.38 7.34 16.33
CA SER A 128 -43.57 8.28 17.10
C SER A 128 -42.67 9.15 16.21
N ALA A 129 -42.47 10.41 16.59
CA ALA A 129 -41.57 11.33 15.88
C ALA A 129 -40.15 10.74 15.70
N MET A 130 -39.66 10.00 16.70
CA MET A 130 -38.36 9.33 16.62
C MET A 130 -38.34 8.21 15.58
N GLY A 131 -39.41 7.40 15.52
CA GLY A 131 -39.57 6.35 14.51
C GLY A 131 -39.64 6.92 13.09
N LYS A 132 -40.39 8.01 12.88
CA LYS A 132 -40.45 8.70 11.57
C LYS A 132 -39.08 9.15 11.11
N TRP A 133 -38.31 9.74 12.01
CA TRP A 133 -36.96 10.22 11.71
C TRP A 133 -35.98 9.09 11.42
N GLU A 134 -36.00 7.99 12.18
CA GLU A 134 -35.15 6.84 11.92
C GLU A 134 -35.44 6.20 10.56
N THR A 135 -36.72 6.03 10.22
CA THR A 135 -37.15 5.55 8.90
C THR A 135 -36.63 6.47 7.79
N LEU A 136 -36.87 7.78 7.88
CA LEU A 136 -36.40 8.74 6.88
C LEU A 136 -34.88 8.70 6.72
N ARG A 137 -34.14 8.76 7.84
CA ARG A 137 -32.67 8.71 7.83
C ARG A 137 -32.15 7.44 7.17
N ASN A 138 -32.75 6.29 7.47
CA ASN A 138 -32.34 5.01 6.93
C ASN A 138 -32.63 4.91 5.43
N ILE A 139 -33.81 5.33 4.99
CA ILE A 139 -34.16 5.40 3.56
C ILE A 139 -33.17 6.30 2.83
N MET A 140 -32.98 7.55 3.28
CA MET A 140 -32.03 8.48 2.67
C MET A 140 -30.62 7.89 2.58
N HIS A 141 -30.14 7.27 3.66
CA HIS A 141 -28.79 6.71 3.70
C HIS A 141 -28.64 5.47 2.83
N CYS A 142 -29.61 4.55 2.84
CA CYS A 142 -29.61 3.34 2.02
C CYS A 142 -29.71 3.67 0.53
N THR A 143 -30.65 4.54 0.15
CA THR A 143 -30.81 4.99 -1.24
C THR A 143 -29.56 5.73 -1.71
N ALA A 144 -29.00 6.62 -0.89
CA ALA A 144 -27.77 7.33 -1.25
C ALA A 144 -26.57 6.37 -1.39
N LEU A 145 -26.46 5.36 -0.52
CA LEU A 145 -25.44 4.34 -0.66
C LEU A 145 -25.65 3.44 -1.89
N ALA A 146 -26.88 3.12 -2.25
CA ALA A 146 -27.19 2.32 -3.43
C ALA A 146 -26.86 3.10 -4.71
N THR A 147 -27.22 4.39 -4.77
CA THR A 147 -27.02 5.21 -5.97
C THR A 147 -25.59 5.73 -6.11
N PHE A 148 -25.02 6.32 -5.05
CA PHE A 148 -23.69 6.93 -5.11
C PHE A 148 -22.59 5.96 -4.70
N GLY A 149 -22.91 4.88 -4.00
CA GLY A 149 -21.91 3.93 -3.52
C GLY A 149 -21.09 4.45 -2.34
N LYS A 150 -20.19 3.59 -1.87
CA LYS A 150 -19.26 3.91 -0.79
C LYS A 150 -18.08 4.70 -1.36
N ARG A 151 -17.68 5.75 -0.63
CA ARG A 151 -16.45 6.47 -0.91
C ARG A 151 -15.28 5.52 -0.75
N THR A 152 -14.65 5.20 -1.87
CA THR A 152 -13.40 4.44 -1.87
C THR A 152 -12.24 5.38 -1.58
N THR A 153 -11.25 4.88 -0.84
CA THR A 153 -9.97 5.56 -0.74
C THR A 153 -9.31 5.49 -2.11
N LYS A 154 -9.34 6.60 -2.85
CA LYS A 154 -8.55 6.71 -4.07
C LYS A 154 -7.08 6.76 -3.65
N THR A 155 -6.34 5.70 -3.90
CA THR A 155 -4.88 5.76 -3.86
C THR A 155 -4.44 6.71 -4.95
N HIS A 156 -3.82 7.83 -4.56
CA HIS A 156 -3.27 8.81 -5.50
C HIS A 156 -1.95 8.34 -6.12
N ASP A 157 -1.87 7.05 -6.45
CA ASP A 157 -0.72 6.47 -7.13
C ASP A 157 -0.90 6.59 -8.64
N TRP A 158 0.19 6.88 -9.35
CA TRP A 158 0.20 7.00 -10.80
C TRP A 158 -0.25 5.70 -11.47
N PHE A 159 0.06 4.55 -10.84
CA PHE A 159 -0.29 3.24 -11.37
C PHE A 159 -1.81 3.04 -11.39
N GLU A 160 -2.50 3.36 -10.30
CA GLU A 160 -3.96 3.24 -10.22
C GLU A 160 -4.64 4.16 -11.24
N ALA A 161 -4.15 5.40 -11.35
CA ALA A 161 -4.66 6.39 -12.30
C ALA A 161 -4.49 5.97 -13.77
N LYS A 162 -3.48 5.14 -14.06
CA LYS A 162 -3.16 4.65 -15.42
C LYS A 162 -3.40 3.13 -15.54
N SER A 163 -4.16 2.53 -14.62
CA SER A 163 -4.37 1.08 -14.52
C SER A 163 -5.02 0.49 -15.78
N SER A 164 -5.97 1.20 -16.39
CA SER A 164 -6.63 0.81 -17.64
C SER A 164 -5.65 0.62 -18.81
N VAL A 165 -4.54 1.36 -18.82
CA VAL A 165 -3.48 1.26 -19.84
C VAL A 165 -2.40 0.26 -19.40
N MET A 166 -2.09 0.21 -18.10
CA MET A 166 -1.03 -0.64 -17.54
C MET A 166 -1.40 -2.12 -17.43
N ILE A 167 -2.64 -2.44 -17.05
CA ILE A 167 -3.07 -3.83 -16.85
C ILE A 167 -2.94 -4.66 -18.13
N PRO A 168 -3.44 -4.23 -19.30
CA PRO A 168 -3.33 -5.02 -20.52
C PRO A 168 -1.88 -5.33 -20.93
N VAL A 169 -0.96 -4.36 -20.79
CA VAL A 169 0.45 -4.56 -21.15
C VAL A 169 1.17 -5.48 -20.15
N ILE A 170 0.78 -5.46 -18.88
CA ILE A 170 1.28 -6.38 -17.86
C ILE A 170 0.78 -7.79 -18.12
N GLU A 171 -0.49 -7.95 -18.45
CA GLU A 171 -1.09 -9.25 -18.78
C GLU A 171 -0.46 -9.85 -20.03
N ALA A 172 -0.26 -9.06 -21.09
CA ALA A 172 0.44 -9.49 -22.30
C ALA A 172 1.87 -9.96 -21.99
N LYS A 173 2.60 -9.24 -21.13
CA LYS A 173 3.94 -9.62 -20.69
C LYS A 173 3.92 -10.95 -19.91
N ARG A 174 2.98 -11.11 -18.98
CA ARG A 174 2.81 -12.35 -18.19
C ARG A 174 2.46 -13.54 -19.08
N ALA A 175 1.58 -13.35 -20.05
CA ALA A 175 1.22 -14.39 -21.02
C ALA A 175 2.42 -14.82 -21.88
N ALA A 176 3.19 -13.85 -22.40
CA ALA A 176 4.40 -14.14 -23.16
C ALA A 176 5.46 -14.89 -22.33
N LEU A 177 5.60 -14.55 -21.03
CA LEU A 177 6.50 -15.25 -20.13
C LEU A 177 6.04 -16.69 -19.87
N ALA A 178 4.74 -16.90 -19.65
CA ALA A 178 4.17 -18.23 -19.46
C ALA A 178 4.39 -19.11 -20.70
N GLU A 179 4.17 -18.57 -21.89
CA GLU A 179 4.38 -19.31 -23.15
C GLU A 179 5.86 -19.62 -23.39
N TYR A 180 6.77 -18.68 -23.13
CA TYR A 180 8.20 -18.95 -23.21
C TYR A 180 8.66 -20.03 -22.23
N LYS A 181 8.11 -20.06 -21.00
CA LYS A 181 8.40 -21.10 -20.00
C LYS A 181 7.87 -22.47 -20.42
N ARG A 182 6.72 -22.52 -21.09
CA ARG A 182 6.10 -23.75 -21.60
C ARG A 182 6.86 -24.31 -22.81
N SER A 183 7.21 -23.43 -23.75
CA SER A 183 7.79 -23.78 -25.05
C SER A 183 8.97 -22.84 -25.37
N PRO A 184 10.18 -23.10 -24.84
CA PRO A 184 11.32 -22.23 -25.07
C PRO A 184 11.75 -22.27 -26.54
N SER A 185 11.62 -21.14 -27.25
CA SER A 185 12.05 -20.97 -28.65
C SER A 185 12.57 -19.55 -28.91
N GLN A 186 13.34 -19.35 -29.98
CA GLN A 186 13.82 -18.02 -30.36
C GLN A 186 12.68 -17.06 -30.68
N ARG A 187 11.61 -17.56 -31.32
CA ARG A 187 10.36 -16.82 -31.56
C ARG A 187 9.71 -16.37 -30.26
N ASN A 188 9.49 -17.29 -29.31
CA ASN A 188 8.86 -16.95 -28.03
C ASN A 188 9.73 -16.01 -27.19
N LEU A 189 11.05 -16.14 -27.26
CA LEU A 189 11.99 -15.21 -26.63
C LEU A 189 11.88 -13.79 -27.22
N GLN A 190 11.75 -13.67 -28.54
CA GLN A 190 11.55 -12.37 -29.20
C GLN A 190 10.23 -11.72 -28.78
N ILE A 191 9.14 -12.50 -28.72
CA ILE A 191 7.82 -12.03 -28.24
C ILE A 191 7.91 -11.55 -26.78
N LEU A 192 8.57 -12.31 -25.91
CA LEU A 192 8.79 -11.92 -24.51
C LEU A 192 9.61 -10.62 -24.41
N ARG A 193 10.68 -10.48 -25.19
CA ARG A 193 11.49 -9.26 -25.23
C ARG A 193 10.68 -8.05 -25.70
N ALA A 194 9.87 -8.21 -26.74
CA ALA A 194 9.02 -7.16 -27.27
C ALA A 194 7.94 -6.71 -26.26
N THR A 195 7.24 -7.66 -25.64
CA THR A 195 6.22 -7.35 -24.62
C THR A 195 6.82 -6.73 -23.35
N ARG A 196 8.01 -7.17 -22.92
CA ARG A 196 8.77 -6.54 -21.82
C ARG A 196 9.15 -5.09 -22.15
N SER A 197 9.70 -4.85 -23.33
CA SER A 197 10.05 -3.50 -23.81
C SER A 197 8.82 -2.60 -23.86
N LYS A 198 7.71 -3.10 -24.41
CA LYS A 198 6.45 -2.36 -24.48
C LYS A 198 5.90 -2.01 -23.09
N ALA A 199 5.88 -2.96 -22.17
CA ALA A 199 5.43 -2.71 -20.79
C ALA A 199 6.30 -1.66 -20.09
N GLN A 200 7.63 -1.71 -20.28
CA GLN A 200 8.54 -0.71 -19.73
C GLN A 200 8.32 0.69 -20.35
N GLN A 201 8.16 0.78 -21.66
CA GLN A 201 7.89 2.03 -22.36
C GLN A 201 6.57 2.65 -21.88
N VAL A 202 5.51 1.86 -21.80
CA VAL A 202 4.19 2.31 -21.35
C VAL A 202 4.24 2.73 -19.88
N ALA A 203 4.90 1.97 -19.01
CA ALA A 203 5.08 2.36 -17.60
C ALA A 203 5.75 3.73 -17.45
N ARG A 204 6.86 3.95 -18.18
CA ARG A 204 7.57 5.25 -18.17
C ARG A 204 6.69 6.36 -18.69
N HIS A 205 5.99 6.13 -19.81
CA HIS A 205 5.09 7.12 -20.38
C HIS A 205 3.95 7.48 -19.42
N CYS A 206 3.23 6.49 -18.88
CA CYS A 206 2.15 6.68 -17.94
C CYS A 206 2.59 7.42 -16.66
N ALA A 207 3.74 7.06 -16.10
CA ALA A 207 4.31 7.75 -14.95
C ALA A 207 4.64 9.21 -15.30
N ASN A 208 5.34 9.45 -16.41
CA ASN A 208 5.72 10.79 -16.83
C ASN A 208 4.50 11.68 -17.09
N GLU A 209 3.51 11.18 -17.83
CA GLU A 209 2.26 11.91 -18.08
C GLU A 209 1.56 12.28 -16.78
N TYR A 210 1.45 11.33 -15.83
CA TYR A 210 0.82 11.59 -14.54
C TYR A 210 1.54 12.70 -13.76
N TRP A 211 2.87 12.63 -13.69
CA TRP A 211 3.66 13.62 -12.96
C TRP A 211 3.65 14.99 -13.64
N GLN A 212 3.67 15.03 -14.98
CA GLN A 212 3.53 16.27 -15.75
C GLN A 212 2.15 16.91 -15.54
N GLN A 213 1.08 16.12 -15.59
CA GLN A 213 -0.28 16.59 -15.31
C GLN A 213 -0.39 17.14 -13.88
N LEU A 214 0.12 16.40 -12.89
CA LEU A 214 0.12 16.85 -11.49
C LEU A 214 0.88 18.17 -11.31
N SER A 215 2.06 18.30 -11.93
CA SER A 215 2.84 19.54 -11.90
C SER A 215 2.08 20.70 -12.55
N ASN A 216 1.45 20.48 -13.69
CA ASN A 216 0.66 21.51 -14.38
C ASN A 216 -0.56 21.93 -13.56
N ASP A 217 -1.23 21.00 -12.89
CA ASP A 217 -2.38 21.30 -12.03
C ASP A 217 -1.96 22.14 -10.80
N ILE A 218 -0.81 21.82 -10.18
CA ILE A 218 -0.22 22.62 -9.10
C ILE A 218 0.09 24.03 -9.60
N GLN A 219 0.73 24.15 -10.77
CA GLN A 219 1.09 25.44 -11.36
C GLN A 219 -0.16 26.29 -11.66
N LYS A 220 -1.21 25.70 -12.24
CA LYS A 220 -2.49 26.37 -12.52
C LYS A 220 -3.17 26.84 -11.23
N ALA A 221 -3.17 26.01 -10.18
CA ALA A 221 -3.71 26.39 -8.89
C ALA A 221 -2.95 27.57 -8.26
N ALA A 222 -1.62 27.60 -8.40
CA ALA A 222 -0.80 28.71 -7.93
C ALA A 222 -1.11 30.01 -8.69
N ILE A 223 -1.13 29.97 -10.02
CA ILE A 223 -1.39 31.14 -10.87
C ILE A 223 -2.80 31.71 -10.65
N SER A 224 -3.80 30.85 -10.44
CA SER A 224 -5.18 31.27 -10.18
C SER A 224 -5.45 31.77 -8.76
N GLY A 225 -4.44 31.79 -7.88
CA GLY A 225 -4.59 32.16 -6.47
C GLY A 225 -5.29 31.08 -5.62
N ASN A 226 -5.53 29.89 -6.17
CA ASN A 226 -6.08 28.74 -5.42
C ASN A 226 -5.00 28.07 -4.56
N THR A 227 -4.65 28.74 -3.46
CA THR A 227 -3.63 28.28 -2.51
C THR A 227 -3.93 26.89 -1.96
N ARG A 228 -5.20 26.57 -1.67
CA ARG A 228 -5.62 25.25 -1.19
C ARG A 228 -5.32 24.16 -2.23
N GLY A 229 -5.70 24.36 -3.48
CA GLY A 229 -5.45 23.41 -4.56
C GLY A 229 -3.95 23.18 -4.78
N MET A 230 -3.14 24.23 -4.68
CA MET A 230 -1.68 24.14 -4.76
C MET A 230 -1.11 23.25 -3.64
N TYR A 231 -1.48 23.49 -2.37
CA TYR A 231 -1.01 22.67 -1.24
C TYR A 231 -1.49 21.23 -1.31
N ASP A 232 -2.73 21.00 -1.72
CA ASP A 232 -3.28 19.64 -1.91
C ASP A 232 -2.50 18.88 -2.99
N GLY A 233 -2.15 19.53 -4.10
CA GLY A 233 -1.32 18.96 -5.15
C GLY A 233 0.11 18.65 -4.70
N ILE A 234 0.76 19.56 -3.97
CA ILE A 234 2.10 19.33 -3.38
C ILE A 234 2.07 18.13 -2.42
N LYS A 235 1.06 18.06 -1.55
CA LYS A 235 0.89 16.94 -0.61
C LYS A 235 0.69 15.62 -1.34
N LYS A 236 -0.06 15.64 -2.45
CA LYS A 236 -0.22 14.47 -3.32
C LYS A 236 1.12 14.03 -3.94
N ALA A 237 1.97 14.98 -4.34
CA ALA A 237 3.26 14.68 -4.95
C ALA A 237 4.29 14.13 -3.95
N LEU A 238 4.37 14.70 -2.76
CA LEU A 238 5.27 14.25 -1.69
C LEU A 238 4.82 12.95 -1.03
N GLY A 239 3.55 12.57 -1.22
CA GLY A 239 2.98 11.37 -0.65
C GLY A 239 2.68 11.51 0.85
N PRO A 240 2.40 10.39 1.54
CA PRO A 240 2.04 10.42 2.95
C PRO A 240 3.20 10.95 3.81
N THR A 241 2.98 12.10 4.44
CA THR A 241 3.90 12.62 5.44
C THR A 241 3.84 11.75 6.70
N LYS A 242 4.98 11.18 7.08
CA LYS A 242 5.11 10.49 8.36
C LYS A 242 5.00 11.52 9.48
N SER A 243 3.82 11.66 10.07
CA SER A 243 3.67 12.39 11.32
C SER A 243 4.36 11.57 12.42
N LYS A 244 5.58 11.98 12.78
CA LYS A 244 6.23 11.50 14.00
C LYS A 244 5.59 12.24 15.16
N THR A 245 4.62 11.62 15.80
CA THR A 245 4.17 12.05 17.13
C THR A 245 5.16 11.47 18.13
N ALA A 246 6.15 12.27 18.52
CA ALA A 246 6.93 11.99 19.72
C ALA A 246 6.14 12.57 20.91
N PRO A 247 5.58 11.74 21.79
CA PRO A 247 4.97 12.26 23.01
C PRO A 247 6.04 13.01 23.81
N LEU A 248 5.72 14.23 24.27
CA LEU A 248 6.61 14.99 25.14
C LEU A 248 6.74 14.23 26.47
N LYS A 249 7.97 14.10 26.95
CA LYS A 249 8.25 13.36 28.19
C LYS A 249 8.72 14.29 29.30
N SER A 250 8.37 13.95 30.54
CA SER A 250 8.99 14.53 31.72
C SER A 250 10.50 14.25 31.75
N SER A 251 11.23 14.93 32.64
CA SER A 251 12.62 14.61 32.96
C SER A 251 12.81 13.18 33.46
N THR A 252 11.78 12.58 34.07
CA THR A 252 11.74 11.18 34.51
C THR A 252 11.36 10.17 33.42
N GLY A 253 11.01 10.64 32.21
CA GLY A 253 10.71 9.80 31.05
C GLY A 253 9.25 9.39 30.88
N GLU A 254 8.34 9.89 31.72
CA GLU A 254 6.89 9.67 31.63
C GLU A 254 6.25 10.53 30.54
N ILE A 255 5.20 10.01 29.90
CA ILE A 255 4.52 10.73 28.80
C ILE A 255 3.59 11.79 29.39
N ILE A 256 3.76 13.04 28.95
CA ILE A 256 2.91 14.16 29.32
C ILE A 256 1.84 14.37 28.25
N SER A 257 0.58 14.08 28.58
CA SER A 257 -0.57 14.29 27.69
C SER A 257 -1.29 15.62 27.92
N ASP A 258 -1.16 16.21 29.11
CA ASP A 258 -1.80 17.47 29.47
C ASP A 258 -1.08 18.69 28.84
N LYS A 259 -1.86 19.63 28.31
CA LYS A 259 -1.32 20.79 27.56
C LYS A 259 -0.56 21.76 28.46
N GLN A 260 -1.02 21.98 29.69
CA GLN A 260 -0.39 22.92 30.61
C GLN A 260 0.93 22.35 31.14
N GLN A 261 0.95 21.05 31.46
CA GLN A 261 2.17 20.34 31.82
C GLN A 261 3.17 20.27 30.67
N GLN A 262 2.71 20.15 29.41
CA GLN A 262 3.61 20.17 28.25
C GLN A 262 4.31 21.53 28.11
N LEU A 263 3.59 22.63 28.29
CA LEU A 263 4.18 23.97 28.27
C LEU A 263 5.18 24.15 29.42
N GLY A 264 4.84 23.69 30.63
CA GLY A 264 5.76 23.69 31.78
C GLY A 264 7.05 22.92 31.51
N ARG A 265 6.95 21.75 30.86
CA ARG A 265 8.13 20.94 30.50
C ARG A 265 9.05 21.63 29.49
N TRP A 266 8.50 22.42 28.56
CA TRP A 266 9.31 23.22 27.63
C TRP A 266 10.06 24.33 28.36
N VAL A 267 9.39 25.01 29.31
CA VAL A 267 10.04 26.03 30.14
C VAL A 267 11.20 25.42 30.93
N GLU A 268 10.97 24.32 31.64
CA GLU A 268 12.01 23.56 32.37
C GLU A 268 13.19 23.22 31.44
N HIS A 269 12.93 22.62 30.28
CA HIS A 269 13.98 22.22 29.34
C HIS A 269 14.85 23.38 28.86
N TYR A 270 14.26 24.52 28.50
CA TYR A 270 15.02 25.67 28.02
C TYR A 270 15.72 26.42 29.17
N SER A 271 15.13 26.48 30.36
CA SER A 271 15.80 27.00 31.53
C SER A 271 17.09 26.22 31.83
N ASP A 272 17.03 24.88 31.85
CA ASP A 272 18.20 24.02 32.08
C ASP A 272 19.28 24.17 31.00
N LEU A 273 18.88 24.47 29.75
CA LEU A 273 19.80 24.58 28.61
C LEU A 273 20.61 25.88 28.61
N TYR A 274 20.10 26.91 29.26
CA TYR A 274 20.69 28.26 29.32
C TYR A 274 21.08 28.67 30.74
N SER A 275 21.11 27.72 31.68
CA SER A 275 21.68 27.86 33.03
C SER A 275 23.16 27.47 33.02
#